data_AF-A0AAW1JY68-F1
#
_entry.id   AF-A0AAW1JY68-F1
#
_cell.length_a   1.000
_cell.length_b   1.000
_cell.length_c   1.000
_cell.angle_alpha   90.00
_cell.angle_beta   90.00
_cell.angle_gamma   90.00
#
_symmetry.space_group_name_H-M   'P 1'
#
loop_
_entity.id
_entity.type
_entity.pdbx_description
1 polymer ?
#
loop_
_entity_poly.entity_id
_entity_poly.type
_entity_poly.pdbx_seq_one_letter_code
_entity_poly.pdbx_strand_id
1 'polypeptide(L)'
;MILLILSSLFFRLGLSLYEDADVVHLNANNFDKLVTGSRDTWLVQFFSSYCPYCQNFAPNFEKAAKELKGTVKIGVVDADEDRTLLRRYNVRGIPTVKIYLPNNPIPENYDGPRTAEALVEKVRAIKKSKRNKSVKSTEVSDADKTDEDNKEDVEATI
;
A
#
# COMPACT_ATOMS: atom_id res chain seq x y z
N MET A 1 -16.38 30.54 44.54
CA MET A 1 -17.04 29.77 43.47
C MET A 1 -16.44 30.11 42.09
N ILE A 2 -15.10 30.09 41.94
CA ILE A 2 -14.36 30.37 40.69
C ILE A 2 -13.26 29.30 40.44
N LEU A 3 -13.10 28.33 41.34
CA LEU A 3 -12.03 27.30 41.25
C LEU A 3 -12.44 25.99 40.53
N LEU A 4 -13.61 25.94 39.88
CA LEU A 4 -14.08 24.71 39.21
C LEU A 4 -14.08 24.77 37.67
N ILE A 5 -13.74 25.93 37.10
CA ILE A 5 -13.72 26.12 35.63
C ILE A 5 -12.34 25.90 34.99
N LEU A 6 -11.27 25.81 35.78
CA LEU A 6 -9.91 25.56 35.27
C LEU A 6 -9.57 24.07 35.11
N SER A 7 -10.34 23.13 35.69
CA SER A 7 -10.15 21.69 35.46
C SER A 7 -10.83 21.17 34.19
N SER A 8 -11.71 21.96 33.57
CA SER A 8 -12.43 21.56 32.35
C SER A 8 -11.71 21.92 31.05
N LEU A 9 -10.71 22.81 31.09
CA LEU A 9 -9.85 23.09 29.92
C LEU A 9 -8.61 22.18 29.83
N PHE A 10 -8.38 21.32 30.84
CA PHE A 10 -7.34 20.29 30.78
C PHE A 10 -7.90 18.91 30.38
N PHE A 11 -9.14 18.85 29.91
CA PHE A 11 -9.71 17.63 29.34
C PHE A 11 -9.69 17.71 27.81
N ARG A 12 -8.74 16.98 27.24
CA ARG A 12 -8.74 16.45 25.85
C ARG A 12 -8.41 17.45 24.74
N LEU A 13 -7.12 17.79 24.59
CA LEU A 13 -6.56 17.88 23.25
C LEU A 13 -5.97 16.51 22.89
N GLY A 14 -6.86 15.57 22.56
CA GLY A 14 -6.44 14.31 21.95
C GLY A 14 -6.03 14.62 20.51
N LEU A 15 -4.74 14.81 20.27
CA LEU A 15 -4.23 15.05 18.93
C LEU A 15 -4.37 13.76 18.11
N SER A 16 -5.34 13.74 17.21
CA SER A 16 -5.42 12.73 16.15
C SER A 16 -4.27 12.97 15.18
N LEU A 17 -3.43 11.95 15.00
CA LEU A 17 -2.15 12.08 14.29
C LEU A 17 -2.30 12.45 12.79
N TYR A 18 -3.48 12.19 12.21
CA TYR A 18 -3.75 12.35 10.78
C TYR A 18 -5.09 13.04 10.48
N GLU A 19 -5.56 13.94 11.35
CA GLU A 19 -6.85 14.63 11.17
C GLU A 19 -6.88 15.47 9.88
N ASP A 20 -5.79 16.19 9.56
CA ASP A 20 -5.70 17.14 8.44
C ASP A 20 -4.84 16.64 7.26
N ALA A 21 -4.47 15.37 7.26
CA ALA A 21 -3.60 14.79 6.23
C ALA A 21 -4.38 14.27 5.01
N ASP A 22 -3.73 14.23 3.84
CA ASP A 22 -4.28 13.63 2.61
C ASP A 22 -4.22 12.10 2.67
N VAL A 23 -4.90 11.53 3.67
CA VAL A 23 -4.96 10.10 3.96
C VAL A 23 -6.40 9.70 4.27
N VAL A 24 -6.73 8.43 3.99
CA VAL A 24 -8.04 7.87 4.30
C VAL A 24 -7.96 7.06 5.59
N HIS A 25 -8.83 7.38 6.54
CA HIS A 25 -8.99 6.57 7.77
C HIS A 25 -9.74 5.28 7.45
N LEU A 26 -9.08 4.15 7.73
CA LEU A 26 -9.55 2.82 7.41
C LEU A 26 -9.88 2.03 8.68
N ASN A 27 -10.99 1.30 8.65
CA ASN A 27 -11.47 0.43 9.71
C ASN A 27 -12.13 -0.81 9.12
N ALA A 28 -12.49 -1.80 9.95
CA ALA A 28 -13.07 -3.07 9.48
C ALA A 28 -14.31 -2.91 8.58
N ASN A 29 -15.06 -1.81 8.72
CA ASN A 29 -16.29 -1.60 7.95
C ASN A 29 -16.02 -1.09 6.52
N ASN A 30 -14.89 -0.42 6.29
CA ASN A 30 -14.57 0.18 4.99
C ASN A 30 -13.37 -0.47 4.29
N PHE A 31 -12.51 -1.19 5.01
CA PHE A 31 -11.23 -1.69 4.50
C PHE A 31 -11.41 -2.57 3.27
N ASP A 32 -12.33 -3.55 3.35
CA ASP A 32 -12.47 -4.54 2.28
C ASP A 32 -13.02 -3.90 1.00
N LYS A 33 -13.93 -2.92 1.14
CA LYS A 33 -14.51 -2.16 0.02
C LYS A 33 -13.48 -1.22 -0.61
N LEU A 34 -12.74 -0.48 0.21
CA LEU A 34 -11.87 0.59 -0.25
C LEU A 34 -10.49 0.11 -0.70
N VAL A 35 -9.95 -0.92 -0.04
CA VAL A 35 -8.57 -1.39 -0.25
C VAL A 35 -8.57 -2.66 -1.08
N THR A 36 -9.08 -3.78 -0.54
CA THR A 36 -8.93 -5.10 -1.21
C THR A 36 -9.85 -5.25 -2.42
N GLY A 37 -11.00 -4.59 -2.43
CA GLY A 37 -11.91 -4.53 -3.58
C GLY A 37 -11.53 -3.47 -4.61
N SER A 38 -10.43 -2.73 -4.42
CA SER A 38 -10.04 -1.63 -5.29
C SER A 38 -9.20 -2.08 -6.48
N ARG A 39 -9.31 -1.31 -7.56
CA ARG A 39 -8.41 -1.38 -8.73
C ARG A 39 -7.21 -0.43 -8.60
N ASP A 40 -7.12 0.30 -7.50
CA ASP A 40 -6.00 1.18 -7.20
C ASP A 40 -4.92 0.47 -6.38
N THR A 41 -3.69 0.98 -6.45
CA THR A 41 -2.65 0.63 -5.49
C THR A 41 -2.87 1.42 -4.19
N TRP A 42 -2.74 0.76 -3.05
CA TRP A 42 -2.81 1.39 -1.73
C TRP A 42 -1.51 1.25 -0.95
N LEU A 43 -1.12 2.34 -0.28
CA LEU A 43 -0.11 2.35 0.77
C LEU A 43 -0.84 2.56 2.11
N VAL A 44 -0.81 1.57 2.99
CA VAL A 44 -1.54 1.62 4.26
C VAL A 44 -0.59 1.54 5.44
N GLN A 45 -0.68 2.49 6.36
CA GLN A 45 0.02 2.47 7.64
C GLN A 45 -0.92 2.01 8.77
N PHE A 46 -0.44 1.06 9.57
CA PHE A 46 -1.04 0.69 10.85
C PHE A 46 -0.28 1.44 11.94
N PHE A 47 -0.99 2.23 12.75
CA PHE A 47 -0.41 3.14 13.74
C PHE A 47 -1.23 3.19 15.04
N SER A 48 -0.78 4.00 15.99
CA SER A 48 -1.52 4.43 17.18
C SER A 48 -1.13 5.87 17.46
N SER A 49 -2.10 6.67 17.89
CA SER A 49 -1.89 8.08 18.26
C SER A 49 -1.01 8.25 19.51
N TYR A 50 -0.85 7.19 20.32
CA TYR A 50 -0.05 7.18 21.55
C TYR A 50 1.35 6.57 21.38
N CYS A 51 1.73 6.17 20.16
CA CYS A 51 3.01 5.55 19.90
C CYS A 51 4.06 6.59 19.45
N PRO A 52 5.15 6.83 20.21
CA PRO A 52 6.17 7.82 19.85
C PRO A 52 6.84 7.54 18.51
N TYR A 53 7.05 6.26 18.16
CA TYR A 53 7.60 5.88 16.87
C TYR A 53 6.64 6.17 15.71
N CYS A 54 5.33 6.08 15.93
CA CYS A 54 4.33 6.45 14.93
C CYS A 54 4.29 7.97 14.75
N GLN A 55 4.30 8.72 15.86
CA GLN A 55 4.32 10.18 15.85
C GLN A 55 5.55 10.72 15.09
N ASN A 56 6.74 10.16 15.34
CA ASN A 56 7.96 10.54 14.61
C ASN A 56 7.93 10.16 13.13
N PHE A 57 7.17 9.13 12.76
CA PHE A 57 7.09 8.66 11.38
C PHE A 57 6.03 9.42 10.56
N ALA A 58 4.98 9.93 11.19
CA ALA A 58 3.86 10.57 10.52
C ALA A 58 4.25 11.68 9.53
N PRO A 59 5.18 12.62 9.83
CA PRO A 59 5.56 13.66 8.87
C PRO A 59 6.13 13.09 7.57
N ASN A 60 6.90 12.01 7.63
CA ASN A 60 7.44 11.34 6.45
C ASN A 60 6.35 10.60 5.67
N PHE A 61 5.42 9.96 6.37
CA PHE A 61 4.30 9.27 5.73
C PHE A 61 3.38 10.24 5.00
N GLU A 62 3.07 11.39 5.59
CA GLU A 62 2.27 12.45 4.96
C GLU A 62 2.98 13.07 3.74
N LYS A 63 4.29 13.28 3.84
CA LYS A 63 5.08 13.76 2.69
C LYS A 63 5.02 12.76 1.54
N ALA A 64 5.19 11.46 1.82
CA ALA A 64 5.01 10.41 0.82
C ALA A 64 3.59 10.41 0.25
N ALA A 65 2.57 10.64 1.09
CA ALA A 65 1.17 10.72 0.65
C ALA A 65 0.96 11.81 -0.40
N LYS A 66 1.51 13.02 -0.15
CA LYS A 66 1.48 14.15 -1.08
C LYS A 66 2.18 13.82 -2.40
N GLU A 67 3.36 13.19 -2.35
CA GLU A 67 4.13 12.83 -3.56
C GLU A 67 3.50 11.71 -4.41
N LEU A 68 2.71 10.85 -3.79
CA LEU A 68 2.04 9.73 -4.45
C LEU A 68 0.61 10.06 -4.90
N LYS A 69 0.10 11.24 -4.55
CA LYS A 69 -1.25 11.71 -4.87
C LYS A 69 -1.59 11.49 -6.35
N GLY A 70 -2.79 10.98 -6.59
CA GLY A 70 -3.30 10.67 -7.92
C GLY A 70 -2.77 9.36 -8.52
N THR A 71 -1.73 8.74 -7.95
CA THR A 71 -1.18 7.47 -8.45
C THR A 71 -1.34 6.32 -7.47
N VAL A 72 -1.39 6.60 -6.17
CA VAL A 72 -1.54 5.62 -5.10
C VAL A 72 -2.49 6.21 -4.07
N LYS A 73 -3.40 5.40 -3.55
CA LYS A 73 -4.28 5.77 -2.45
C LYS A 73 -3.56 5.54 -1.13
N ILE A 74 -3.74 6.45 -0.18
CA ILE A 74 -3.02 6.42 1.09
C ILE A 74 -4.04 6.19 2.19
N GLY A 75 -3.78 5.19 3.04
CA GLY A 75 -4.66 4.82 4.12
C GLY A 75 -3.94 4.72 5.45
N VAL A 76 -4.66 4.96 6.54
CA VAL A 76 -4.18 4.76 7.89
C VAL A 76 -5.19 3.93 8.68
N VAL A 77 -4.71 3.02 9.52
CA VAL A 77 -5.52 2.18 10.41
C VAL A 77 -5.04 2.43 11.84
N ASP A 78 -5.93 2.97 12.68
CA ASP A 78 -5.64 3.17 14.10
C ASP A 78 -5.86 1.86 14.88
N ALA A 79 -4.79 1.36 15.48
CA ALA A 79 -4.77 0.16 16.29
C ALA A 79 -5.49 0.32 17.64
N ASP A 80 -5.70 1.55 18.09
CA ASP A 80 -6.44 1.84 19.33
C ASP A 80 -7.94 1.75 19.11
N GLU A 81 -8.42 2.03 17.89
CA GLU A 81 -9.83 1.92 17.53
C GLU A 81 -10.20 0.51 17.05
N ASP A 82 -9.35 -0.12 16.23
CA ASP A 82 -9.68 -1.42 15.61
C ASP A 82 -8.47 -2.36 15.49
N ARG A 83 -8.40 -3.32 16.43
CA ARG A 83 -7.37 -4.37 16.44
C ARG A 83 -7.67 -5.55 15.52
N THR A 84 -8.87 -5.64 14.94
CA THR A 84 -9.27 -6.78 14.11
C THR A 84 -8.48 -6.80 12.81
N LEU A 85 -8.25 -5.63 12.21
CA LEU A 85 -7.44 -5.49 11.00
C LEU A 85 -5.97 -5.83 11.25
N LEU A 86 -5.42 -5.47 12.42
CA LEU A 86 -4.05 -5.84 12.79
C LEU A 86 -3.89 -7.37 12.80
N ARG A 87 -4.83 -8.08 13.43
CA ARG A 87 -4.84 -9.55 13.45
C ARG A 87 -4.99 -10.14 12.04
N ARG A 88 -5.95 -9.64 11.27
CA ARG A 88 -6.25 -10.11 9.90
C ARG A 88 -5.03 -10.02 8.99
N TYR A 89 -4.26 -8.94 9.10
CA TYR A 89 -3.09 -8.70 8.25
C TYR A 89 -1.75 -9.01 8.94
N ASN A 90 -1.77 -9.76 10.05
CA ASN A 90 -0.59 -10.18 10.81
C ASN A 90 0.36 -9.01 11.15
N VAL A 91 -0.21 -7.89 11.58
CA VAL A 91 0.53 -6.73 12.10
C VAL A 91 0.84 -6.97 13.57
N ARG A 92 2.12 -7.23 13.87
CA ARG A 92 2.59 -7.58 15.23
C ARG A 92 3.14 -6.39 16.02
N GLY A 93 3.34 -5.25 15.36
CA GLY A 93 3.88 -4.04 15.94
C GLY A 93 3.58 -2.84 15.05
N ILE A 94 3.79 -1.64 15.60
CA ILE A 94 3.53 -0.38 14.92
C ILE A 94 4.75 0.58 15.05
N PRO A 95 4.99 1.48 14.08
CA PRO A 95 4.25 1.58 12.82
C PRO A 95 4.63 0.44 11.86
N THR A 96 3.62 -0.12 11.19
CA THR A 96 3.79 -1.11 10.10
C THR A 96 3.17 -0.55 8.83
N VAL A 97 3.86 -0.67 7.71
CA VAL A 97 3.36 -0.22 6.41
C VAL A 97 3.19 -1.42 5.47
N LYS A 98 2.06 -1.46 4.78
CA LYS A 98 1.72 -2.50 3.80
C LYS A 98 1.32 -1.89 2.48
N ILE A 99 1.71 -2.54 1.39
CA ILE A 99 1.42 -2.14 0.02
C ILE A 99 0.43 -3.14 -0.58
N TYR A 100 -0.75 -2.66 -0.95
CA TYR A 100 -1.79 -3.46 -1.58
C TYR A 100 -1.82 -3.13 -3.06
N LEU A 101 -1.67 -4.16 -3.89
CA LEU A 101 -1.72 -4.03 -5.34
C LEU A 101 -3.10 -4.45 -5.85
N PRO A 102 -3.56 -3.86 -6.97
CA PRO A 102 -4.82 -4.25 -7.55
C PRO A 102 -4.84 -5.74 -7.89
N ASN A 103 -5.97 -6.39 -7.62
CA ASN A 103 -6.19 -7.82 -7.85
C ASN A 103 -5.18 -8.75 -7.14
N ASN A 104 -4.52 -8.27 -6.09
CA ASN A 104 -3.64 -9.09 -5.26
C ASN A 104 -4.19 -9.17 -3.83
N PRO A 105 -4.67 -10.36 -3.38
CA PRO A 105 -5.21 -10.51 -2.04
C PRO A 105 -4.13 -10.46 -0.95
N ILE A 106 -2.86 -10.62 -1.30
CA ILE A 106 -1.74 -10.66 -0.36
C ILE A 106 -0.97 -9.34 -0.44
N PRO A 107 -1.01 -8.49 0.61
CA PRO A 107 -0.21 -7.27 0.64
C PRO A 107 1.27 -7.56 0.81
N GLU A 108 2.11 -6.69 0.24
CA GLU A 108 3.55 -6.69 0.46
C GLU A 108 3.89 -5.87 1.71
N ASN A 109 4.76 -6.39 2.58
CA ASN A 109 5.29 -5.61 3.71
C ASN A 109 6.32 -4.60 3.22
N TYR A 110 6.30 -3.41 3.83
CA TYR A 110 7.38 -2.44 3.70
C TYR A 110 8.28 -2.48 4.93
N ASP A 111 9.47 -3.02 4.75
CA ASP A 111 10.49 -3.15 5.81
C ASP A 111 11.70 -2.21 5.57
N GLY A 112 11.56 -1.23 4.67
CA GLY A 112 12.62 -0.29 4.30
C GLY A 112 12.73 0.92 5.26
N PRO A 113 13.61 1.89 4.92
CA PRO A 113 13.79 3.12 5.70
C PRO A 113 12.48 3.92 5.86
N ARG A 114 12.27 4.51 7.03
CA ARG A 114 11.05 5.30 7.34
C ARG A 114 11.13 6.76 6.86
N THR A 115 11.66 6.97 5.66
CA THR A 115 11.70 8.28 4.99
C THR A 115 10.66 8.35 3.88
N ALA A 116 10.24 9.56 3.51
CA ALA A 116 9.26 9.75 2.44
C ALA A 116 9.80 9.23 1.10
N GLU A 117 11.07 9.51 0.82
CA GLU A 117 11.75 9.17 -0.44
C GLU A 117 11.79 7.65 -0.64
N ALA A 118 12.14 6.90 0.41
CA ALA A 118 12.23 5.44 0.34
C ALA A 118 10.86 4.76 0.14
N LEU A 119 9.81 5.29 0.77
CA LEU A 119 8.44 4.82 0.55
C LEU A 119 8.01 5.03 -0.91
N VAL A 120 8.22 6.26 -1.42
CA VAL A 120 7.85 6.65 -2.78
C VAL A 120 8.59 5.80 -3.81
N GLU A 121 9.90 5.62 -3.62
CA GLU A 121 10.74 4.79 -4.49
C GLU A 121 10.23 3.36 -4.52
N LYS A 122 10.02 2.73 -3.35
CA LYS A 122 9.58 1.35 -3.26
C LYS A 122 8.24 1.13 -3.96
N VAL A 123 7.26 2.01 -3.73
CA VAL A 123 5.93 1.88 -4.34
C VAL A 123 6.02 2.05 -5.86
N ARG A 124 6.78 3.03 -6.36
CA ARG A 124 7.00 3.23 -7.80
C ARG A 124 7.69 2.02 -8.44
N ALA A 125 8.69 1.44 -7.77
CA ALA A 125 9.41 0.26 -8.24
C ALA A 125 8.50 -0.97 -8.35
N ILE A 126 7.67 -1.25 -7.33
CA ILE A 126 6.71 -2.36 -7.36
C ILE A 126 5.71 -2.18 -8.52
N LYS A 127 5.14 -0.98 -8.68
CA LYS A 127 4.21 -0.69 -9.78
C LYS A 127 4.85 -0.91 -11.16
N LYS A 128 6.12 -0.50 -11.34
CA LYS A 128 6.86 -0.73 -12.59
C LYS A 128 7.09 -2.22 -12.85
N SER A 129 7.52 -2.97 -11.83
CA SER A 129 7.76 -4.42 -11.94
C SER A 129 6.50 -5.19 -12.34
N LYS A 130 5.35 -4.90 -11.71
CA LYS A 130 4.08 -5.55 -12.02
C LYS A 130 3.54 -5.21 -13.41
N ARG A 131 3.74 -3.96 -13.86
CA ARG A 131 3.42 -3.57 -15.24
C ARG A 131 4.23 -4.40 -16.24
N ASN A 132 5.55 -4.50 -16.05
CA ASN A 132 6.41 -5.28 -16.96
C ASN A 132 6.05 -6.77 -16.95
N LYS A 133 5.69 -7.34 -15.80
CA LYS A 133 5.24 -8.74 -15.69
C LYS A 133 3.93 -8.98 -16.44
N SER A 134 2.97 -8.05 -16.36
CA SER A 134 1.69 -8.15 -17.06
C SER A 134 1.84 -8.01 -18.58
N VAL A 135 2.82 -7.25 -19.07
CA VAL A 135 3.12 -7.12 -20.52
C VAL A 135 3.78 -8.39 -21.05
N LYS A 136 4.72 -8.96 -20.28
CA LYS A 136 5.44 -10.18 -20.69
C LYS A 136 4.53 -11.42 -20.79
N SER A 137 3.44 -11.48 -20.03
CA SER A 137 2.44 -12.54 -20.14
C SER A 137 1.52 -12.44 -21.36
N THR A 138 1.49 -11.29 -22.04
CA THR A 138 0.63 -11.06 -23.22
C THR A 138 1.38 -11.25 -24.55
N GLU A 139 2.72 -11.25 -24.55
CA GLU A 139 3.55 -11.47 -25.75
C GLU A 139 3.92 -12.95 -26.01
N VAL A 140 3.27 -13.93 -25.35
CA VAL A 140 3.58 -15.37 -25.51
C VAL A 140 2.44 -16.16 -26.16
N SER A 141 1.34 -15.52 -26.62
CA SER A 141 0.19 -16.26 -27.17
C SER A 141 -0.03 -16.16 -28.69
N ASP A 142 0.72 -15.37 -29.46
CA ASP A 142 0.50 -15.26 -30.92
C ASP A 142 1.81 -15.37 -31.72
N ALA A 143 2.23 -16.62 -31.96
CA ALA A 143 3.05 -17.08 -33.09
C ALA A 143 2.90 -18.62 -33.12
N ASP A 144 1.73 -19.08 -33.53
CA ASP A 144 1.39 -19.49 -34.92
C ASP A 144 1.78 -20.96 -35.18
N LYS A 145 0.74 -21.77 -35.37
CA LYS A 145 0.81 -23.09 -35.99
C LYS A 145 0.37 -22.90 -37.43
N THR A 146 1.22 -23.25 -38.38
CA THR A 146 0.76 -23.83 -39.65
C THR A 146 1.72 -24.93 -40.08
N ASP A 147 1.11 -26.08 -40.36
CA ASP A 147 1.70 -27.33 -40.84
C ASP A 147 1.95 -27.28 -42.37
N GLU A 148 2.69 -28.30 -42.84
CA GLU A 148 2.68 -28.92 -44.18
C GLU A 148 3.54 -28.38 -45.35
N ASP A 149 4.51 -29.25 -45.72
CA ASP A 149 4.89 -29.75 -47.06
C ASP A 149 5.10 -28.79 -48.24
N ASN A 150 6.32 -28.79 -48.82
CA ASN A 150 6.68 -29.68 -49.94
C ASN A 150 8.12 -29.38 -50.47
N LYS A 151 8.97 -30.39 -50.35
CA LYS A 151 9.97 -30.94 -51.30
C LYS A 151 10.61 -30.03 -52.38
N GLU A 152 11.95 -30.03 -52.40
CA GLU A 152 12.72 -30.21 -53.65
C GLU A 152 14.05 -30.92 -53.36
N ASP A 153 14.29 -31.97 -54.14
CA ASP A 153 15.47 -32.85 -54.22
C ASP A 153 16.70 -32.02 -54.72
N VAL A 154 18.00 -32.35 -54.62
CA VAL A 154 18.76 -33.52 -55.09
C VAL A 154 20.23 -33.40 -54.58
N GLU A 155 20.91 -34.55 -54.44
CA GLU A 155 22.34 -34.83 -54.69
C GLU A 155 23.41 -34.59 -53.60
N ALA A 156 24.01 -35.69 -53.12
CA ALA A 156 25.40 -36.08 -53.43
C ALA A 156 25.91 -37.23 -52.51
N THR A 157 26.36 -38.34 -53.14
CA THR A 157 27.64 -39.05 -52.87
C THR A 157 27.81 -39.66 -51.46
N ILE A 158 27.83 -40.99 -51.22
CA ILE A 158 28.67 -42.10 -51.74
C ILE A 158 27.93 -43.41 -51.43
#